data_AF-A0A0F9SX64-F1
#
_entry.id   AF-A0A0F9SX64-F1
#
_cell.length_a   1.000
_cell.length_b   1.000
_cell.length_c   1.000
_cell.angle_alpha   90.00
_cell.angle_beta   90.00
_cell.angle_gamma   90.00
#
_symmetry.space_group_name_H-M   'P 1'
#
loop_
_entity.id
_entity.type
_entity.pdbx_description
1 polymer ?
#
loop_
_entity_poly.entity_id
_entity_poly.type
_entity_poly.pdbx_seq_one_letter_code
_entity_poly.pdbx_strand_id
1 'polypeptide(L)'
;MAHMRSFAPARRCESCTTLFRPRKDAIAKGRGRFCSQGCVGLSQAKPVVNVSRVLHLYVEEGKGIRQVAAEVEAGWKQVQRLLKRHGVLRPGGRYAPSSYSAKLYRQAAAKKLGRVLRRGELVHHIDGDHANMTEKNLFVTNRSGHQLLHRQLERMALRLVRNGLIQWQDDSYTFSSEMERQLKHV
;
A
#
# COMPACT_ATOMS: atom_id res chain seq x y z
N MET A 1 6.50 -34.15 41.71
CA MET A 1 7.98 -34.06 41.73
C MET A 1 8.41 -32.77 41.05
N ALA A 2 9.08 -31.85 41.77
CA ALA A 2 9.55 -30.60 41.19
C ALA A 2 10.81 -30.86 40.35
N HIS A 3 10.70 -30.74 39.01
CA HIS A 3 11.87 -30.79 38.14
C HIS A 3 12.80 -29.61 38.46
N MET A 4 13.94 -29.88 39.11
CA MET A 4 15.00 -28.89 39.30
C MET A 4 15.48 -28.43 37.91
N ARG A 5 15.33 -27.13 37.64
CA ARG A 5 15.78 -26.53 36.38
C ARG A 5 17.30 -26.51 36.37
N SER A 6 17.92 -27.09 35.34
CA SER A 6 19.37 -27.03 35.16
C SER A 6 19.81 -25.70 34.55
N PHE A 7 20.77 -25.05 35.19
CA PHE A 7 21.35 -23.79 34.74
C PHE A 7 22.71 -24.02 34.08
N ALA A 8 23.05 -23.17 33.12
CA ALA A 8 24.37 -23.13 32.49
C ALA A 8 25.30 -22.18 33.27
N PRO A 9 26.62 -22.16 32.96
CA PRO A 9 27.55 -21.19 33.51
C PRO A 9 27.08 -19.74 33.32
N ALA A 10 27.51 -18.86 34.21
CA ALA A 10 27.17 -17.44 34.13
C ALA A 10 27.78 -16.82 32.87
N ARG A 11 27.04 -15.92 32.22
CA ARG A 11 27.48 -15.13 31.05
C ARG A 11 26.97 -13.70 31.15
N ARG A 12 27.53 -12.80 30.36
CA ARG A 12 27.07 -11.40 30.27
C ARG A 12 25.84 -11.30 29.35
N CYS A 13 24.87 -10.47 29.75
CA CYS A 13 23.73 -10.09 28.92
C CYS A 13 24.20 -9.27 27.71
N GLU A 14 23.73 -9.60 26.51
CA GLU A 14 24.09 -8.87 25.29
C GLU A 14 23.49 -7.44 25.25
N SER A 15 22.49 -7.13 26.07
CA SER A 15 21.85 -5.81 26.10
C SER A 15 22.38 -4.90 27.21
N CYS A 16 22.51 -5.40 28.44
CA CYS A 16 22.89 -4.58 29.61
C CYS A 16 24.20 -5.01 30.28
N THR A 17 24.89 -6.02 29.74
CA THR A 17 26.17 -6.60 30.24
C THR A 17 26.11 -7.27 31.63
N THR A 18 24.97 -7.23 32.32
CA THR A 18 24.75 -7.89 33.62
C THR A 18 25.05 -9.38 33.53
N LEU A 19 25.77 -9.90 34.54
CA LEU A 19 26.04 -11.33 34.68
C LEU A 19 24.78 -12.07 35.09
N PHE A 20 24.43 -13.14 34.37
CA PHE A 20 23.29 -13.99 34.68
C PHE A 20 23.55 -15.45 34.30
N ARG A 21 22.79 -16.39 34.90
CA ARG A 21 22.86 -17.82 34.60
C ARG A 21 21.64 -18.25 33.78
N PRO A 22 21.78 -18.50 32.48
CA PRO A 22 20.65 -18.93 31.65
C PRO A 22 20.28 -20.37 31.97
N ARG A 23 19.02 -20.74 31.74
CA ARG A 23 18.61 -22.15 31.76
C ARG A 23 19.18 -22.88 30.54
N LYS A 24 19.62 -24.13 30.71
CA LYS A 24 20.22 -24.92 29.61
C LYS A 24 19.26 -25.07 28.42
N ASP A 25 17.96 -25.29 28.68
CA ASP A 25 16.93 -25.40 27.65
C ASP A 25 16.72 -24.10 26.86
N ALA A 26 16.87 -22.95 27.53
CA ALA A 26 16.77 -21.64 26.88
C ALA A 26 17.94 -21.40 25.93
N ILE A 27 19.16 -21.84 26.29
CA ILE A 27 20.33 -21.78 25.40
C ILE A 27 20.13 -22.66 24.18
N ALA A 28 19.68 -23.90 24.35
CA ALA A 28 19.40 -24.82 23.26
C ALA A 28 18.39 -24.26 22.23
N LYS A 29 17.48 -23.38 22.68
CA LYS A 29 16.48 -22.68 21.85
C LYS A 29 16.94 -21.30 21.35
N GLY A 30 18.20 -20.92 21.55
CA GLY A 30 18.74 -19.59 21.15
C GLY A 30 18.25 -18.40 21.99
N ARG A 31 17.60 -18.65 23.14
CA ARG A 31 16.99 -17.64 24.03
C ARG A 31 17.83 -17.28 25.26
N GLY A 32 19.00 -17.88 25.43
CA GLY A 32 19.89 -17.66 26.58
C GLY A 32 20.78 -16.41 26.50
N ARG A 33 20.40 -15.39 25.71
CA ARG A 33 21.24 -14.23 25.38
C ARG A 33 21.07 -13.02 26.29
N PHE A 34 19.91 -12.91 26.92
CA PHE A 34 19.50 -11.75 27.70
C PHE A 34 19.10 -12.16 29.11
N CYS A 35 19.41 -11.31 30.10
CA CYS A 35 19.12 -11.60 31.50
C CYS A 35 17.64 -11.47 31.88
N SER A 36 16.85 -10.75 31.07
CA SER A 36 15.42 -10.49 31.34
C SER A 36 14.63 -10.29 30.04
N GLN A 37 13.30 -10.39 30.11
CA GLN A 37 12.42 -10.04 28.99
C GLN A 37 12.55 -8.56 28.60
N GLY A 38 12.87 -7.68 29.56
CA GLY A 38 13.16 -6.27 29.27
C GLY A 38 14.38 -6.10 28.35
N CYS A 39 15.47 -6.81 28.64
CA CYS A 39 16.66 -6.82 27.78
C CYS A 39 16.41 -7.46 26.40
N VAL A 40 15.53 -8.48 26.33
CA VAL A 40 15.05 -9.01 25.04
C VAL A 40 14.33 -7.89 24.27
N GLY A 41 13.40 -7.18 24.92
CA GLY A 41 12.67 -6.06 24.33
C GLY A 41 13.57 -4.93 23.85
N LEU A 42 14.58 -4.55 24.64
CA LEU A 42 15.57 -3.54 24.27
C LEU A 42 16.41 -3.96 23.06
N SER A 43 16.86 -5.22 23.02
CA SER A 43 17.59 -5.76 21.85
C SER A 43 16.74 -5.85 20.59
N GLN A 44 15.42 -5.88 20.74
CA GLN A 44 14.43 -5.92 19.66
C GLN A 44 13.79 -4.55 19.40
N ALA A 45 14.18 -3.52 20.14
CA ALA A 45 13.61 -2.18 20.01
C ALA A 45 13.91 -1.68 18.61
N LYS A 46 12.85 -1.32 17.88
CA LYS A 46 12.99 -0.81 16.53
C LYS A 46 13.53 0.62 16.61
N PRO A 47 14.42 1.02 15.70
CA PRO A 47 14.88 2.41 15.65
C PRO A 47 13.66 3.33 15.55
N VAL A 48 13.72 4.45 16.27
CA VAL A 48 12.70 5.50 16.19
C VAL A 48 12.85 6.15 14.82
N VAL A 49 11.86 5.95 13.97
CA VAL A 49 11.89 6.46 12.60
C VAL A 49 11.28 7.85 12.59
N ASN A 50 12.02 8.84 12.08
CA ASN A 50 11.51 10.18 11.86
C ASN A 50 10.44 10.16 10.76
N VAL A 51 9.17 10.37 11.17
CA VAL A 51 8.00 10.33 10.28
C VAL A 51 8.13 11.36 9.16
N SER A 52 8.48 12.60 9.48
CA SER A 52 8.60 13.68 8.51
C SER A 52 9.64 13.38 7.44
N ARG A 53 10.80 12.80 7.84
CA ARG A 53 11.83 12.37 6.89
C ARG A 53 11.32 11.26 5.96
N VAL A 54 10.62 10.26 6.49
CA VAL A 54 10.03 9.18 5.67
C VAL A 54 9.04 9.73 4.65
N LEU A 55 8.16 10.64 5.06
CA LEU A 55 7.16 11.24 4.18
C LEU A 55 7.82 12.04 3.06
N HIS A 56 8.79 12.89 3.39
CA HIS A 56 9.52 13.67 2.40
C HIS A 56 10.23 12.78 1.37
N LEU A 57 11.01 11.78 1.82
CA LEU A 57 11.72 10.87 0.92
C LEU A 57 10.78 10.11 -0.02
N TYR A 58 9.58 9.76 0.45
CA TYR A 58 8.66 8.90 -0.27
C TYR A 58 7.68 9.67 -1.18
N VAL A 59 7.18 10.82 -0.71
CA VAL A 59 6.18 11.63 -1.40
C VAL A 59 6.85 12.68 -2.28
N GLU A 60 7.79 13.45 -1.73
CA GLU A 60 8.43 14.57 -2.43
C GLU A 60 9.58 14.07 -3.33
N GLU A 61 10.46 13.21 -2.80
CA GLU A 61 11.60 12.70 -3.57
C GLU A 61 11.28 11.45 -4.41
N GLY A 62 10.06 10.89 -4.29
CA GLY A 62 9.60 9.75 -5.09
C GLY A 62 10.37 8.44 -4.87
N LYS A 63 11.14 8.29 -3.78
CA LYS A 63 11.98 7.11 -3.54
C LYS A 63 11.13 5.87 -3.23
N GLY A 64 11.61 4.70 -3.67
CA GLY A 64 10.99 3.42 -3.35
C GLY A 64 11.12 3.06 -1.86
N ILE A 65 10.16 2.31 -1.30
CA ILE A 65 10.13 1.92 0.13
C ILE A 65 11.47 1.32 0.62
N ARG A 66 12.20 0.58 -0.22
CA ARG A 66 13.49 -0.01 0.14
C ARG A 66 14.61 1.03 0.25
N GLN A 67 14.63 2.03 -0.63
CA GLN A 67 15.58 3.14 -0.57
C GLN A 67 15.31 3.99 0.67
N VAL A 68 14.04 4.35 0.90
CA VAL A 68 13.62 5.07 2.11
C VAL A 68 14.02 4.31 3.38
N ALA A 69 13.84 2.99 3.41
CA ALA A 69 14.21 2.14 4.54
C ALA A 69 15.72 2.13 4.81
N ALA A 70 16.55 2.08 3.77
CA ALA A 70 18.00 2.17 3.92
C ALA A 70 18.42 3.54 4.48
N GLU A 71 17.82 4.62 3.99
CA GLU A 71 18.20 5.99 4.35
C GLU A 71 17.74 6.41 5.76
N VAL A 72 16.65 5.83 6.26
CA VAL A 72 16.18 6.05 7.64
C VAL A 72 16.60 4.93 8.60
N GLU A 73 17.54 4.08 8.17
CA GLU A 73 18.11 2.97 8.94
C GLU A 73 17.05 2.07 9.59
N ALA A 74 15.97 1.79 8.85
CA ALA A 74 14.80 1.08 9.35
C ALA A 74 14.46 -0.15 8.52
N GLY A 75 13.69 -1.06 9.10
CA GLY A 75 13.13 -2.17 8.33
C GLY A 75 12.09 -1.68 7.32
N TRP A 76 12.12 -2.16 6.08
CA TRP A 76 11.14 -1.76 5.04
C TRP A 76 9.67 -2.00 5.45
N LYS A 77 9.38 -3.03 6.26
CA LYS A 77 8.04 -3.28 6.84
C LYS A 77 7.63 -2.23 7.89
N GLN A 78 8.59 -1.58 8.55
CA GLN A 78 8.34 -0.47 9.46
C GLN A 78 7.95 0.78 8.68
N VAL A 79 8.72 1.11 7.64
CA VAL A 79 8.41 2.21 6.70
C VAL A 79 7.03 2.01 6.06
N GLN A 80 6.74 0.83 5.53
CA GLN A 80 5.42 0.54 4.93
C GLN A 80 4.26 0.73 5.91
N ARG A 81 4.39 0.27 7.16
CA ARG A 81 3.36 0.46 8.19
C ARG A 81 3.21 1.91 8.61
N LEU A 82 4.30 2.67 8.61
CA LEU A 82 4.30 4.11 8.88
C LEU A 82 3.53 4.84 7.78
N LEU A 83 3.90 4.65 6.52
CA LEU A 83 3.19 5.22 5.36
C LEU A 83 1.69 4.89 5.39
N LYS A 84 1.33 3.63 5.64
CA LYS A 84 -0.08 3.21 5.76
C LYS A 84 -0.83 3.91 6.89
N ARG A 85 -0.21 4.11 8.07
CA ARG A 85 -0.82 4.83 9.20
C ARG A 85 -1.05 6.30 8.91
N HIS A 86 -0.21 6.90 8.07
CA HIS A 86 -0.32 8.29 7.63
C HIS A 86 -1.10 8.45 6.31
N GLY A 87 -1.82 7.41 5.87
CA GLY A 87 -2.68 7.49 4.68
C GLY A 87 -1.92 7.59 3.35
N VAL A 88 -0.59 7.41 3.34
CA VAL A 88 0.22 7.55 2.13
C VAL A 88 0.13 6.27 1.29
N LEU A 89 -0.46 6.40 0.11
CA LEU A 89 -0.62 5.32 -0.87
C LEU A 89 0.66 5.11 -1.68
N ARG A 90 0.76 3.97 -2.38
CA ARG A 90 1.90 3.68 -3.26
C ARG A 90 1.88 4.56 -4.53
N PRO A 91 2.91 5.38 -4.80
CA PRO A 91 3.07 6.04 -6.09
C PRO A 91 3.20 4.97 -7.18
N GLY A 92 2.38 5.07 -8.23
CA GLY A 92 2.43 4.16 -9.38
C GLY A 92 2.01 2.70 -9.10
N GLY A 93 1.53 2.39 -7.89
CA GLY A 93 0.95 1.08 -7.62
C GLY A 93 -0.36 0.97 -8.39
N ARG A 94 -0.44 0.07 -9.39
CA ARG A 94 -1.73 -0.46 -9.86
C ARG A 94 -2.55 -0.72 -8.61
N TYR A 95 -3.69 -0.03 -8.47
CA TYR A 95 -4.65 -0.27 -7.41
C TYR A 95 -4.92 -1.78 -7.46
N ALA A 96 -4.32 -2.55 -6.56
CA ALA A 96 -4.99 -3.73 -6.07
C ALA A 96 -6.01 -3.09 -5.15
N PRO A 97 -7.25 -2.85 -5.60
CA PRO A 97 -8.25 -2.23 -4.75
C PRO A 97 -8.18 -2.96 -3.43
N SER A 98 -8.08 -2.20 -2.33
CA SER A 98 -8.31 -2.81 -1.03
C SER A 98 -9.56 -3.67 -1.19
N SER A 99 -9.55 -4.88 -0.65
CA SER A 99 -10.71 -5.77 -0.72
C SER A 99 -12.01 -5.06 -0.30
N TYR A 100 -11.90 -3.99 0.49
CA TYR A 100 -12.95 -3.05 0.84
C TYR A 100 -13.51 -2.24 -0.37
N SER A 101 -12.69 -1.51 -1.12
CA SER A 101 -13.14 -0.74 -2.29
C SER A 101 -13.77 -1.63 -3.36
N ALA A 102 -13.19 -2.81 -3.61
CA ALA A 102 -13.74 -3.82 -4.51
C ALA A 102 -15.12 -4.34 -4.10
N LYS A 103 -15.36 -4.40 -2.78
CA LYS A 103 -16.62 -4.86 -2.20
C LYS A 103 -17.70 -3.79 -2.32
N LEU A 104 -17.36 -2.52 -2.09
CA LEU A 104 -18.31 -1.41 -2.09
C LEU A 104 -19.00 -1.19 -3.45
N TYR A 105 -18.24 -1.04 -4.55
CA TYR A 105 -18.89 -0.83 -5.86
C TYR A 105 -19.64 -2.08 -6.34
N ARG A 106 -19.22 -3.30 -5.95
CA ARG A 106 -20.00 -4.52 -6.24
C ARG A 106 -21.32 -4.56 -5.48
N GLN A 107 -21.37 -4.04 -4.25
CA GLN A 107 -22.61 -3.89 -3.49
C GLN A 107 -23.54 -2.85 -4.13
N ALA A 108 -23.00 -1.68 -4.52
CA ALA A 108 -23.77 -0.65 -5.22
C ALA A 108 -24.33 -1.16 -6.56
N ALA A 109 -23.51 -1.88 -7.34
CA ALA A 109 -23.95 -2.51 -8.58
C ALA A 109 -24.98 -3.63 -8.36
N ALA A 110 -24.84 -4.43 -7.29
CA ALA A 110 -25.82 -5.46 -6.94
C ALA A 110 -27.17 -4.86 -6.53
N LYS A 111 -27.14 -3.77 -5.76
CA LYS A 111 -28.34 -3.00 -5.39
C LYS A 111 -29.05 -2.48 -6.64
N LYS A 112 -28.32 -1.87 -7.58
CA LYS A 112 -28.85 -1.42 -8.88
C LYS A 112 -29.53 -2.55 -9.67
N LEU A 113 -28.94 -3.74 -9.68
CA LEU A 113 -29.47 -4.90 -10.42
C LEU A 113 -30.61 -5.62 -9.71
N GLY A 114 -30.88 -5.33 -8.43
CA GLY A 114 -31.78 -6.11 -7.59
C GLY A 114 -31.31 -7.56 -7.36
N ARG A 115 -30.02 -7.86 -7.64
CA ARG A 115 -29.42 -9.19 -7.44
C ARG A 115 -27.91 -9.10 -7.25
N VAL A 116 -27.33 -10.14 -6.66
CA VAL A 116 -25.87 -10.27 -6.60
C VAL A 116 -25.24 -10.41 -7.99
N LEU A 117 -24.02 -9.89 -8.14
CA LEU A 117 -23.24 -10.07 -9.37
C LEU A 117 -22.83 -11.54 -9.52
N ARG A 118 -23.03 -12.08 -10.72
CA ARG A 118 -22.64 -13.43 -11.12
C ARG A 118 -21.13 -13.54 -11.28
N ARG A 119 -20.64 -14.77 -11.29
CA ARG A 119 -19.22 -15.05 -11.60
C ARG A 119 -18.93 -14.57 -13.02
N GLY A 120 -17.86 -13.78 -13.17
CA GLY A 120 -17.45 -13.20 -14.45
C GLY A 120 -18.04 -11.83 -14.76
N GLU A 121 -19.00 -11.34 -13.97
CA GLU A 121 -19.48 -9.95 -14.05
C GLU A 121 -18.50 -8.98 -13.36
N LEU A 122 -18.18 -7.91 -14.08
CA LEU A 122 -17.33 -6.79 -13.70
C LEU A 122 -18.16 -5.51 -13.68
N VAL A 123 -17.72 -4.54 -12.87
CA VAL A 123 -18.30 -3.20 -12.83
C VAL A 123 -17.34 -2.26 -13.54
N HIS A 124 -17.86 -1.51 -14.50
CA HIS A 124 -17.21 -0.41 -15.20
C HIS A 124 -17.73 0.91 -14.61
N HIS A 125 -16.83 1.85 -14.31
CA HIS A 125 -17.19 3.21 -13.91
C HIS A 125 -17.22 4.07 -15.18
N ILE A 126 -18.37 4.69 -15.48
CA ILE A 126 -18.62 5.37 -16.75
C ILE A 126 -17.77 6.65 -16.86
N ASP A 127 -17.64 7.41 -15.78
CA ASP A 127 -16.85 8.64 -15.72
C ASP A 127 -15.34 8.42 -15.48
N GLY A 128 -14.91 7.17 -15.25
CA GLY A 128 -13.53 6.83 -14.91
C GLY A 128 -13.13 7.13 -13.46
N ASP A 129 -13.99 7.74 -12.65
CA ASP A 129 -13.75 7.97 -11.23
C ASP A 129 -14.22 6.76 -10.39
N HIS A 130 -13.26 6.05 -9.82
CA HIS A 130 -13.51 4.90 -8.95
C HIS A 130 -14.10 5.27 -7.57
N ALA A 131 -14.11 6.56 -7.20
CA ALA A 131 -14.77 7.05 -6.00
C ALA A 131 -16.26 7.34 -6.22
N ASN A 132 -16.69 7.60 -7.46
CA ASN A 132 -18.10 7.83 -7.79
C ASN A 132 -18.90 6.51 -7.87
N MET A 133 -19.54 6.15 -6.76
CA MET A 133 -20.33 4.92 -6.63
C MET A 133 -21.84 5.10 -6.92
N THR A 134 -22.24 6.21 -7.56
CA THR A 134 -23.66 6.43 -7.88
C THR A 134 -24.17 5.36 -8.85
N GLU A 135 -25.41 4.90 -8.67
CA GLU A 135 -25.98 3.81 -9.48
C GLU A 135 -25.97 4.16 -10.99
N LYS A 136 -26.07 5.45 -11.34
CA LYS A 136 -25.99 5.93 -12.72
C LYS A 136 -24.58 5.81 -13.31
N ASN A 137 -23.53 5.88 -12.50
CA ASN A 137 -22.13 5.78 -12.94
C ASN A 137 -21.63 4.34 -13.09
N LEU A 138 -22.36 3.35 -12.57
CA LEU A 138 -21.93 1.95 -12.58
C LEU A 138 -22.57 1.17 -13.71
N PHE A 139 -21.75 0.57 -14.58
CA PHE A 139 -22.20 -0.33 -15.64
C PHE A 139 -21.68 -1.76 -15.41
N VAL A 140 -22.59 -2.74 -15.34
CA VAL A 140 -22.21 -4.15 -15.16
C VAL A 140 -22.05 -4.83 -16.51
N THR A 141 -20.90 -5.45 -16.73
CA THR A 141 -20.57 -6.13 -17.98
C THR A 141 -19.69 -7.36 -17.70
N ASN A 142 -19.36 -8.14 -18.73
CA ASN A 142 -18.39 -9.23 -18.62
C ASN A 142 -16.97 -8.73 -18.95
N ARG A 143 -15.98 -9.64 -18.87
CA ARG A 143 -14.58 -9.28 -19.12
C ARG A 143 -14.33 -8.73 -20.54
N SER A 144 -14.91 -9.34 -21.56
CA SER A 144 -14.72 -8.92 -22.95
C SER A 144 -15.39 -7.56 -23.23
N GLY A 145 -16.60 -7.36 -22.71
CA GLY A 145 -17.32 -6.09 -22.77
C GLY A 145 -16.58 -4.97 -22.05
N HIS A 146 -16.05 -5.24 -20.85
CA HIS A 146 -15.22 -4.27 -20.12
C HIS A 146 -13.98 -3.86 -20.92
N GLN A 147 -13.26 -4.82 -21.51
CA GLN A 147 -12.11 -4.54 -22.38
C GLN A 147 -12.49 -3.76 -23.64
N LEU A 148 -13.68 -4.02 -24.21
CA LEU A 148 -14.18 -3.27 -25.36
C LEU A 148 -14.41 -1.79 -24.99
N LEU A 149 -15.04 -1.51 -23.84
CA LEU A 149 -15.28 -0.15 -23.35
C LEU A 149 -13.97 0.62 -23.17
N HIS A 150 -12.96 0.00 -22.55
CA HIS A 150 -11.63 0.62 -22.40
C HIS A 150 -10.97 0.91 -23.76
N ARG A 151 -11.07 -0.01 -24.73
CA ARG A 151 -10.55 0.22 -26.09
C ARG A 151 -11.28 1.36 -26.81
N GLN A 152 -12.57 1.54 -26.55
CA GLN A 152 -13.34 2.66 -27.11
C GLN A 152 -12.84 3.99 -26.52
N LEU A 153 -12.69 4.07 -25.19
CA LEU A 153 -12.14 5.26 -24.51
C LEU A 153 -10.73 5.59 -25.01
N GLU A 154 -9.85 4.59 -25.10
CA GLU A 154 -8.48 4.76 -25.61
C GLU A 154 -8.48 5.28 -27.06
N ARG A 155 -9.31 4.71 -27.92
CA ARG A 155 -9.44 5.17 -29.31
C ARG A 155 -9.90 6.63 -29.39
N MET A 156 -10.83 7.05 -28.53
CA MET A 156 -11.28 8.45 -28.47
C MET A 156 -10.18 9.37 -27.96
N ALA A 157 -9.49 9.00 -26.88
CA ALA A 157 -8.36 9.75 -26.33
C ALA A 157 -7.25 9.94 -27.38
N LEU A 158 -6.87 8.88 -28.10
CA LEU A 158 -5.86 8.96 -29.17
C LEU A 158 -6.30 9.85 -30.34
N ARG A 159 -7.60 9.96 -30.63
CA ARG A 159 -8.10 10.92 -31.62
C ARG A 159 -7.94 12.36 -31.14
N LEU A 160 -8.21 12.62 -29.85
CA LEU A 160 -7.98 13.95 -29.26
C LEU A 160 -6.49 14.32 -29.30
N VAL A 161 -5.58 13.36 -29.07
CA VAL A 161 -4.13 13.55 -29.24
C VAL A 161 -3.77 13.92 -30.67
N ARG A 162 -4.26 13.15 -31.66
CA ARG A 162 -3.98 13.40 -33.08
C ARG A 162 -4.49 14.75 -33.58
N ASN A 163 -5.58 15.24 -33.01
CA ASN A 163 -6.15 16.55 -33.34
C ASN A 163 -5.53 17.71 -32.53
N GLY A 164 -4.53 17.43 -31.69
CA GLY A 164 -3.85 18.45 -30.89
C GLY A 164 -4.67 19.02 -29.72
N LEU A 165 -5.79 18.38 -29.35
CA LEU A 165 -6.62 18.77 -28.20
C LEU A 165 -6.07 18.22 -26.87
N ILE A 166 -5.35 17.10 -26.94
CA ILE A 166 -4.47 16.59 -25.88
C ILE A 166 -3.05 16.64 -26.42
N GLN A 167 -2.12 17.18 -25.64
CA GLN A 167 -0.74 17.41 -26.04
C GLN A 167 0.22 16.71 -25.07
N TRP A 168 1.40 16.32 -25.54
CA TRP A 168 2.47 15.80 -24.70
C TRP A 168 3.45 16.94 -24.40
N GLN A 169 3.61 17.30 -23.14
CA GLN A 169 4.47 18.38 -22.67
C GLN A 169 5.09 18.00 -21.32
N ASP A 170 6.41 18.23 -21.19
CA ASP A 170 7.16 18.01 -19.95
C ASP A 170 6.90 16.63 -19.32
N ASP A 171 7.03 15.59 -20.15
CA ASP A 171 6.79 14.18 -19.78
C ASP A 171 5.37 13.85 -19.29
N SER A 172 4.39 14.66 -19.65
CA SER A 172 2.99 14.49 -19.26
C SER A 172 2.01 14.82 -20.39
N TYR A 173 0.77 14.34 -20.28
CA TYR A 173 -0.32 14.74 -21.17
C TYR A 173 -1.09 15.92 -20.57
N THR A 174 -1.26 16.99 -21.35
CA THR A 174 -2.03 18.20 -20.98
C THR A 174 -3.13 18.46 -22.00
N PHE A 175 -4.13 19.25 -21.62
CA PHE A 175 -5.13 19.75 -22.57
C PHE A 175 -4.59 20.97 -23.31
N SER A 176 -4.97 21.14 -24.57
CA SER A 176 -4.66 22.36 -25.30
C SER A 176 -5.45 23.55 -24.72
N SER A 177 -4.95 24.77 -24.92
CA SER A 177 -5.65 25.98 -24.47
C SER A 177 -7.05 26.13 -25.06
N GLU A 178 -7.29 25.57 -26.26
CA GLU A 178 -8.61 25.49 -26.86
C GLU A 178 -9.55 24.55 -26.09
N MET A 179 -9.07 23.34 -25.78
CA MET A 179 -9.83 22.34 -25.03
C MET A 179 -10.13 22.82 -23.60
N GLU A 180 -9.17 23.46 -22.94
CA GLU A 180 -9.39 24.06 -21.61
C GLU A 180 -10.47 25.14 -21.62
N ARG A 181 -10.55 25.97 -22.68
CA ARG A 181 -11.63 26.96 -22.80
C ARG A 181 -12.99 26.29 -22.91
N GLN A 182 -13.10 25.22 -23.69
CA GLN A 182 -14.36 24.48 -23.86
C GLN A 182 -14.80 23.81 -22.55
N LEU A 183 -13.86 23.22 -21.80
CA LEU A 183 -14.16 22.54 -20.53
C LEU A 183 -14.64 23.48 -19.41
N LYS A 184 -14.26 24.78 -19.44
CA LYS A 184 -14.72 25.76 -18.45
C LYS A 184 -16.21 26.12 -18.53
N HIS A 185 -16.89 25.69 -19.59
CA HIS A 185 -18.30 25.99 -19.85
C HIS A 185 -19.23 24.78 -19.65
N VAL A 186 -18.70 23.66 -19.13
CA VAL A 186 -19.44 22.41 -18.84
C VAL A 186 -19.57 22.23 -17.34
#